data_AF-A0A2V5TVL6-F1
#
_entry.id   AF-A0A2V5TVL6-F1
#
_cell.length_a   1.000
_cell.length_b   1.000
_cell.length_c   1.000
_cell.angle_alpha   90.00
_cell.angle_beta   90.00
_cell.angle_gamma   90.00
#
_symmetry.space_group_name_H-M   'P 1'
#
loop_
_entity.id
_entity.type
_entity.pdbx_description
1 polymer ?
#
loop_
_entity_poly.entity_id
_entity_poly.type
_entity_poly.pdbx_seq_one_letter_code
_entity_poly.pdbx_strand_id
1 'polypeptide(L)'
;MRGCEAPPIRNPERRAKYRTLRASLARPAAAFRAKGWLAGARPRFDSANATARREPASATAHKSFVKPRRFGYAGRTVAKTNPIVKESADVTIHSPRTRMDGVKALNVEWRPWIADFPECAALNPFQIIHVGIMEAVAPTRIVRTKQTTTYFLACFGGKGKVLIDGRWRVCSAGSACLLPAHTLNAFDALRGRRWEFCWVCYQQTAEQRPIADTASPVMARFEALPLHSAIRGLMYECKSAAQPTVIHHWVELIHAHVLRFARPLEHDDRLRLLWKRVAARLSEIWTLARLAREAGYSKEHLRRLCRRQLGRSPMHQITYLRMRRAAELLATTEKTIEATAREVGYHNPFVFSNAFTKWIGWRPSEYRRKRLKAPVSESKAVPVWNRG
;
A
#
# COMPACT_ATOMS: atom_id res chain seq x y z
N MET A 1 -55.20 37.44 17.05
CA MET A 1 -56.04 36.30 16.61
C MET A 1 -55.25 35.53 15.55
N ARG A 2 -54.86 34.26 15.63
CA ARG A 2 -54.89 33.12 16.59
C ARG A 2 -53.57 32.37 16.28
N GLY A 3 -52.75 31.85 17.19
CA GLY A 3 -53.07 31.05 18.37
C GLY A 3 -53.06 29.57 17.99
N CYS A 4 -51.92 28.88 18.14
CA CYS A 4 -51.83 27.43 18.34
C CYS A 4 -50.53 27.09 19.09
N GLU A 5 -50.67 26.88 20.40
CA GLU A 5 -49.70 26.31 21.32
C GLU A 5 -49.61 24.78 21.16
N ALA A 6 -48.47 24.20 21.57
CA ALA A 6 -48.28 22.77 21.80
C ALA A 6 -47.58 22.56 23.16
N PRO A 7 -47.73 21.38 23.80
CA PRO A 7 -48.09 21.19 25.22
C PRO A 7 -46.92 21.18 26.24
N PRO A 8 -47.20 21.18 27.56
CA PRO A 8 -46.20 21.38 28.60
C PRO A 8 -45.31 20.15 28.84
N ILE A 9 -44.02 20.38 29.02
CA ILE A 9 -43.03 19.38 29.42
C ILE A 9 -43.24 19.03 30.90
N ARG A 10 -43.84 17.87 31.17
CA ARG A 10 -43.81 17.22 32.50
C ARG A 10 -42.45 16.52 32.69
N ASN A 11 -41.50 17.17 33.34
CA ASN A 11 -40.60 16.55 34.35
C ASN A 11 -39.63 17.62 34.96
N PRO A 12 -39.79 18.03 36.24
CA PRO A 12 -38.98 19.09 36.86
C PRO A 12 -37.51 18.75 37.17
N GLU A 13 -37.06 17.50 37.08
CA GLU A 13 -35.76 17.09 37.62
C GLU A 13 -34.55 17.21 36.66
N ARG A 14 -34.74 17.65 35.41
CA ARG A 14 -33.62 17.80 34.44
C ARG A 14 -33.12 19.23 34.22
N ARG A 15 -33.58 20.20 35.02
CA ARG A 15 -33.19 21.62 34.90
C ARG A 15 -31.98 22.03 35.77
N ALA A 16 -31.51 21.16 36.66
CA ALA A 16 -30.41 21.46 37.59
C ALA A 16 -29.00 21.06 37.12
N LYS A 17 -28.85 20.30 36.03
CA LYS A 17 -27.52 19.85 35.53
C LYS A 17 -26.91 20.67 34.39
N TYR A 18 -27.61 21.68 33.87
CA TYR A 18 -27.14 22.50 32.72
C TYR A 18 -26.91 23.99 33.05
N ARG A 19 -26.77 24.35 34.33
CA ARG A 19 -26.43 25.73 34.76
C ARG A 19 -25.03 25.90 35.38
N THR A 20 -24.21 24.85 35.43
CA THR A 20 -22.87 24.88 36.08
C THR A 20 -21.69 24.56 35.15
N LEU A 21 -21.84 24.73 33.83
CA LEU A 21 -20.74 24.60 32.85
C LEU A 21 -20.70 25.75 31.82
N ARG A 22 -21.29 26.90 32.16
CA ARG A 22 -21.30 28.12 31.32
C ARG A 22 -20.78 29.36 32.08
N ALA A 23 -19.83 29.14 33.00
CA ALA A 23 -19.23 30.20 33.82
C ALA A 23 -17.71 30.04 34.04
N SER A 24 -17.02 29.32 33.15
CA SER A 24 -15.55 29.35 33.11
C SER A 24 -15.11 29.37 31.64
N LEU A 25 -14.25 30.34 31.31
CA LEU A 25 -13.66 30.64 30.00
C LEU A 25 -14.42 31.63 29.11
N ALA A 26 -14.63 32.84 29.64
CA ALA A 26 -14.62 34.08 28.87
C ALA A 26 -13.45 34.97 29.36
N ARG A 27 -12.31 34.89 28.65
CA ARG A 27 -11.35 35.94 28.20
C ARG A 27 -10.86 37.07 29.16
N PRO A 28 -9.61 37.58 28.99
CA PRO A 28 -9.32 38.48 27.86
C PRO A 28 -7.94 38.34 27.18
N ALA A 29 -7.87 39.00 26.02
CA ALA A 29 -6.74 39.15 25.12
C ALA A 29 -5.81 40.31 25.50
N ALA A 30 -4.51 40.18 25.23
CA ALA A 30 -3.56 41.25 24.98
C ALA A 30 -2.43 40.67 24.09
N ALA A 31 -2.40 41.02 22.80
CA ALA A 31 -1.59 42.08 22.20
C ALA A 31 -0.11 41.67 21.95
N PHE A 32 0.24 41.37 20.70
CA PHE A 32 1.55 41.73 20.16
C PHE A 32 1.49 41.96 18.65
N ARG A 33 2.19 43.03 18.24
CA ARG A 33 2.05 43.80 17.01
C ARG A 33 2.54 43.10 15.74
N ALA A 34 1.89 43.47 14.64
CA ALA A 34 2.36 43.31 13.27
C ALA A 34 3.54 44.23 12.93
N LYS A 35 4.53 43.68 12.23
CA LYS A 35 5.44 44.34 11.27
C LYS A 35 5.62 43.30 10.14
N GLY A 36 5.12 43.50 8.94
CA GLY A 36 5.63 44.47 7.97
C GLY A 36 6.59 43.75 7.02
N TRP A 37 6.07 43.09 5.98
CA TRP A 37 6.84 42.52 4.88
C TRP A 37 6.63 43.39 3.64
N LEU A 38 7.69 44.08 3.18
CA LEU A 38 7.82 44.63 1.83
C LEU A 38 9.32 44.75 1.48
N ALA A 39 9.62 44.42 0.21
CA ALA A 39 10.88 44.56 -0.53
C ALA A 39 12.05 43.67 -0.06
N GLY A 40 12.78 42.92 -0.88
CA GLY A 40 12.99 42.99 -2.33
C GLY A 40 14.49 43.06 -2.58
N ALA A 41 15.13 41.98 -3.06
CA ALA A 41 16.40 42.03 -3.80
C ALA A 41 16.80 40.64 -4.29
N ARG A 42 16.93 40.50 -5.61
CA ARG A 42 17.61 39.39 -6.30
C ARG A 42 19.12 39.60 -6.23
N PRO A 43 19.96 38.56 -6.13
CA PRO A 43 21.35 38.68 -6.53
C PRO A 43 21.49 38.48 -8.05
N ARG A 44 22.13 39.45 -8.70
CA ARG A 44 22.59 39.41 -10.08
C ARG A 44 23.76 38.44 -10.24
N PHE A 45 23.76 37.73 -11.36
CA PHE A 45 24.93 37.11 -11.97
C PHE A 45 25.80 38.21 -12.58
N ASP A 46 27.11 38.18 -12.31
CA ASP A 46 28.10 38.86 -13.13
C ASP A 46 29.26 37.92 -13.46
N SER A 47 29.64 37.97 -14.73
CA SER A 47 30.68 37.22 -15.42
C SER A 47 31.83 38.15 -15.78
N ALA A 48 33.08 37.73 -15.55
CA ALA A 48 34.29 38.05 -16.35
C ALA A 48 35.54 37.51 -15.60
N ASN A 49 36.31 36.54 -16.11
CA ASN A 49 37.35 36.57 -17.17
C ASN A 49 38.76 36.98 -16.70
N ALA A 50 39.72 36.05 -16.80
CA ALA A 50 41.16 36.25 -17.12
C ALA A 50 41.91 34.90 -16.88
N THR A 51 42.21 34.04 -17.87
CA THR A 51 43.36 34.00 -18.82
C THR A 51 44.77 34.04 -18.22
N ALA A 52 45.52 32.91 -18.29
CA ALA A 52 46.94 32.79 -18.71
C ALA A 52 47.40 31.30 -18.62
N ARG A 53 47.63 30.62 -19.76
CA ARG A 53 48.94 30.22 -20.37
C ARG A 53 49.72 29.14 -19.58
N ARG A 54 49.80 27.88 -20.04
CA ARG A 54 50.66 27.21 -21.07
C ARG A 54 51.87 26.47 -20.46
N GLU A 55 51.86 25.14 -20.68
CA GLU A 55 52.87 24.03 -20.64
C GLU A 55 54.29 24.32 -21.22
N PRO A 56 55.25 23.35 -21.40
CA PRO A 56 55.50 21.95 -20.89
C PRO A 56 57.00 21.62 -20.53
N ALA A 57 57.30 20.37 -20.11
CA ALA A 57 58.49 19.50 -20.48
C ALA A 57 58.64 18.33 -19.47
N SER A 58 58.51 17.04 -19.83
CA SER A 58 59.56 16.06 -20.24
C SER A 58 60.86 16.12 -19.39
N ALA A 59 61.52 15.05 -18.92
CA ALA A 59 61.64 13.67 -19.39
C ALA A 59 62.29 12.73 -18.33
N THR A 60 62.29 11.44 -18.66
CA THR A 60 63.33 10.41 -18.39
C THR A 60 63.17 9.45 -17.20
N ALA A 61 63.39 8.18 -17.56
CA ALA A 61 63.16 6.96 -16.82
C ALA A 61 64.35 6.53 -15.95
N HIS A 62 64.07 5.87 -14.84
CA HIS A 62 64.95 4.84 -14.28
C HIS A 62 64.15 3.59 -13.91
N LYS A 63 64.52 2.48 -14.56
CA LYS A 63 64.05 1.12 -14.29
C LYS A 63 64.78 0.60 -13.05
N SER A 64 64.02 0.20 -12.04
CA SER A 64 64.51 -0.71 -11.00
C SER A 64 63.54 -1.88 -10.90
N PHE A 65 64.05 -3.04 -11.30
CA PHE A 65 63.37 -4.32 -11.40
C PHE A 65 63.14 -4.87 -9.98
N VAL A 66 61.90 -4.93 -9.51
CA VAL A 66 61.50 -5.65 -8.29
C VAL A 66 60.36 -6.61 -8.64
N LYS A 67 60.61 -7.91 -8.38
CA LYS A 67 59.74 -9.06 -8.69
C LYS A 67 58.28 -8.84 -8.23
N PRO A 68 57.27 -9.29 -9.01
CA PRO A 68 55.87 -9.09 -8.66
C PRO A 68 55.45 -10.00 -7.50
N ARG A 69 55.12 -9.40 -6.35
CA ARG A 69 54.32 -10.05 -5.31
C ARG A 69 52.89 -10.21 -5.83
N ARG A 70 52.42 -11.45 -5.93
CA ARG A 70 51.02 -11.80 -6.17
C ARG A 70 50.14 -11.14 -5.10
N PHE A 71 49.53 -10.01 -5.42
CA PHE A 71 48.36 -9.50 -4.70
C PHE A 71 47.11 -10.02 -5.40
N GLY A 72 46.52 -11.06 -4.82
CA GLY A 72 45.21 -11.55 -5.22
C GLY A 72 44.17 -10.46 -4.97
N TYR A 73 43.60 -9.93 -6.04
CA TYR A 73 42.36 -9.16 -5.98
C TYR A 73 41.22 -10.12 -5.61
N ALA A 74 41.01 -10.33 -4.30
CA ALA A 74 39.76 -10.86 -3.79
C ALA A 74 38.70 -9.75 -3.94
N GLY A 75 38.08 -9.70 -5.12
CA GLY A 75 36.87 -8.91 -5.34
C GLY A 75 35.81 -9.32 -4.32
N ARG A 76 35.54 -8.46 -3.34
CA ARG A 76 34.36 -8.58 -2.48
C ARG A 76 33.13 -8.26 -3.31
N THR A 77 32.60 -9.26 -4.00
CA THR A 77 31.24 -9.24 -4.52
C THR A 77 30.30 -9.35 -3.32
N VAL A 78 29.97 -8.22 -2.68
CA VAL A 78 28.87 -8.17 -1.71
C VAL A 78 27.56 -8.16 -2.47
N ALA A 79 27.22 -9.28 -3.09
CA ALA A 79 25.83 -9.58 -3.45
C ALA A 79 25.19 -10.26 -2.23
N LYS A 80 24.86 -9.49 -1.19
CA LYS A 80 23.90 -9.95 -0.17
C LYS A 80 22.52 -9.98 -0.84
N THR A 81 22.24 -11.03 -1.62
CA THR A 81 20.88 -11.37 -2.01
C THR A 81 20.14 -11.73 -0.74
N ASN A 82 19.32 -10.80 -0.26
CA ASN A 82 18.40 -11.03 0.86
C ASN A 82 17.60 -12.31 0.54
N PRO A 83 17.64 -13.35 1.39
CA PRO A 83 16.96 -14.61 1.10
C PRO A 83 15.46 -14.38 0.95
N ILE A 84 14.85 -15.09 -0.01
CA ILE A 84 13.40 -15.07 -0.22
C ILE A 84 12.75 -15.70 1.01
N VAL A 85 11.74 -15.02 1.54
CA VAL A 85 11.06 -15.42 2.77
C VAL A 85 10.09 -16.55 2.43
N LYS A 86 10.26 -17.71 3.07
CA LYS A 86 9.35 -18.86 2.96
C LYS A 86 8.34 -18.82 4.10
N GLU A 87 7.29 -18.02 3.95
CA GLU A 87 6.14 -18.08 4.86
C GLU A 87 5.12 -19.10 4.35
N SER A 88 4.91 -20.18 5.10
CA SER A 88 4.00 -21.28 4.71
C SER A 88 2.68 -21.30 5.49
N ALA A 89 2.57 -20.50 6.56
CA ALA A 89 1.41 -20.44 7.44
C ALA A 89 1.04 -18.99 7.78
N ASP A 90 -0.23 -18.78 8.11
CA ASP A 90 -0.68 -17.52 8.66
C ASP A 90 -0.12 -17.34 10.07
N VAL A 91 0.39 -16.14 10.36
CA VAL A 91 0.96 -15.79 11.66
C VAL A 91 0.28 -14.53 12.15
N THR A 92 -0.14 -14.52 13.40
CA THR A 92 -0.64 -13.33 14.08
C THR A 92 0.02 -13.24 15.44
N ILE A 93 1.01 -12.36 15.55
CA ILE A 93 1.66 -12.03 16.81
C ILE A 93 1.42 -10.54 17.04
N HIS A 94 0.76 -10.21 18.13
CA HIS A 94 0.64 -8.84 18.60
C HIS A 94 1.41 -8.71 19.91
N SER A 95 2.36 -7.79 19.99
CA SER A 95 2.93 -7.39 21.27
C SER A 95 1.80 -6.86 22.18
N PRO A 96 1.81 -7.13 23.49
CA PRO A 96 0.86 -6.54 24.43
C PRO A 96 0.84 -5.00 24.44
N ARG A 97 1.90 -4.37 23.91
CA ARG A 97 2.03 -2.91 23.77
C ARG A 97 1.55 -2.37 22.42
N THR A 98 1.16 -3.25 21.51
CA THR A 98 0.58 -2.87 20.23
C THR A 98 -0.86 -2.45 20.45
N ARG A 99 -1.22 -1.29 19.90
CA ARG A 99 -2.60 -0.80 19.92
C ARG A 99 -3.11 -0.71 18.50
N MET A 100 -4.40 -0.96 18.33
CA MET A 100 -5.09 -0.73 17.08
C MET A 100 -6.55 -0.39 17.36
N ASP A 101 -7.12 0.42 16.49
CA ASP A 101 -8.52 0.80 16.54
C ASP A 101 -8.98 1.13 15.10
N GLY A 102 -10.26 0.97 14.81
CA GLY A 102 -10.75 1.02 13.44
C GLY A 102 -12.25 0.88 13.31
N VAL A 103 -12.69 0.68 12.07
CA VAL A 103 -14.10 0.51 11.69
C VAL A 103 -14.17 -0.63 10.67
N LYS A 104 -15.20 -1.48 10.76
CA LYS A 104 -15.42 -2.62 9.85
C LYS A 104 -16.72 -2.46 9.08
N ALA A 105 -16.79 -3.04 7.88
CA ALA A 105 -18.02 -3.05 7.09
C ALA A 105 -19.02 -4.08 7.63
N LEU A 106 -20.25 -4.02 7.13
CA LEU A 106 -21.23 -5.07 7.40
C LEU A 106 -20.85 -6.36 6.68
N ASN A 107 -21.19 -7.50 7.29
CA ASN A 107 -21.04 -8.84 6.72
C ASN A 107 -19.60 -9.22 6.32
N VAL A 108 -18.61 -8.75 7.08
CA VAL A 108 -17.20 -9.12 6.86
C VAL A 108 -16.87 -10.45 7.52
N GLU A 109 -15.93 -11.19 6.93
CA GLU A 109 -15.37 -12.40 7.54
C GLU A 109 -14.88 -12.11 8.96
N TRP A 110 -15.37 -12.87 9.93
CA TRP A 110 -15.05 -12.67 11.34
C TRP A 110 -13.55 -12.85 11.61
N ARG A 111 -12.96 -11.91 12.37
CA ARG A 111 -11.56 -12.00 12.83
C ARG A 111 -11.47 -11.53 14.28
N PRO A 112 -10.76 -12.24 15.17
CA PRO A 112 -10.70 -11.89 16.59
C PRO A 112 -10.24 -10.44 16.85
N TRP A 113 -9.28 -9.95 16.06
CA TRP A 113 -8.65 -8.64 16.27
C TRP A 113 -9.49 -7.43 15.79
N ILE A 114 -10.59 -7.66 15.06
CA ILE A 114 -11.56 -6.60 14.67
C ILE A 114 -12.94 -6.81 15.30
N ALA A 115 -13.07 -7.78 16.21
CA ALA A 115 -14.37 -8.14 16.78
C ALA A 115 -15.09 -6.91 17.35
N ASP A 116 -14.36 -6.08 18.08
CA ASP A 116 -14.88 -4.91 18.79
C ASP A 116 -14.92 -3.62 17.94
N PHE A 117 -14.56 -3.69 16.66
CA PHE A 117 -14.65 -2.51 15.79
C PHE A 117 -16.12 -2.19 15.49
N PRO A 118 -16.53 -0.91 15.57
CA PRO A 118 -17.86 -0.50 15.13
C PRO A 118 -18.10 -0.86 13.67
N GLU A 119 -19.35 -1.23 13.38
CA GLU A 119 -19.81 -1.55 12.03
C GLU A 119 -20.27 -0.29 11.29
N CYS A 120 -19.92 -0.19 10.01
CA CYS A 120 -20.25 0.95 9.18
C CYS A 120 -20.66 0.49 7.77
N ALA A 121 -21.95 0.58 7.48
CA ALA A 121 -22.52 0.21 6.17
C ALA A 121 -21.96 1.06 5.01
N ALA A 122 -21.56 2.30 5.28
CA ALA A 122 -21.03 3.21 4.27
C ALA A 122 -19.69 2.75 3.66
N LEU A 123 -19.00 1.77 4.29
CA LEU A 123 -17.80 1.15 3.74
C LEU A 123 -18.08 0.21 2.56
N ASN A 124 -19.26 -0.45 2.54
CA ASN A 124 -19.61 -1.47 1.55
C ASN A 124 -19.64 -0.94 0.10
N PRO A 125 -20.21 0.24 -0.24
CA PRO A 125 -20.18 0.78 -1.61
C PRO A 125 -18.76 0.94 -2.17
N PHE A 126 -17.77 1.20 -1.30
CA PHE A 126 -16.36 1.33 -1.67
C PHE A 126 -15.58 0.02 -1.55
N GLN A 127 -16.25 -1.09 -1.23
CA GLN A 127 -15.68 -2.41 -0.95
C GLN A 127 -14.60 -2.42 0.14
N ILE A 128 -14.62 -1.44 1.04
CA ILE A 128 -13.72 -1.43 2.18
C ILE A 128 -14.28 -2.45 3.18
N ILE A 129 -13.49 -3.44 3.58
CA ILE A 129 -13.91 -4.41 4.61
C ILE A 129 -13.55 -3.92 6.01
N HIS A 130 -12.42 -3.25 6.15
CA HIS A 130 -12.03 -2.62 7.41
C HIS A 130 -10.94 -1.58 7.18
N VAL A 131 -10.95 -0.56 8.02
CA VAL A 131 -10.02 0.57 8.00
C VAL A 131 -9.63 0.91 9.43
N GLY A 132 -8.40 1.36 9.66
CA GLY A 132 -7.99 1.74 11.00
C GLY A 132 -6.56 2.25 11.12
N ILE A 133 -6.13 2.42 12.36
CA ILE A 133 -4.81 2.93 12.75
C ILE A 133 -4.14 1.95 13.70
N MET A 134 -2.89 1.60 13.42
CA MET A 134 -2.11 0.67 14.24
C MET A 134 -0.86 1.37 14.76
N GLU A 135 -0.60 1.17 16.04
CA GLU A 135 0.66 1.45 16.70
C GLU A 135 1.37 0.13 17.03
N ALA A 136 2.14 -0.39 16.08
CA ALA A 136 2.80 -1.67 16.21
C ALA A 136 4.12 -1.56 17.00
N VAL A 137 4.30 -2.47 17.96
CA VAL A 137 5.51 -2.57 18.78
C VAL A 137 6.06 -4.00 18.64
N ALA A 138 7.37 -4.16 18.48
CA ALA A 138 7.99 -5.49 18.45
C ALA A 138 7.67 -6.27 19.77
N PRO A 139 7.32 -7.57 19.70
CA PRO A 139 7.36 -8.45 18.52
C PRO A 139 6.02 -8.56 17.75
N THR A 140 5.44 -7.48 17.25
CA THR A 140 4.27 -7.58 16.36
C THR A 140 4.65 -8.05 14.95
N ARG A 141 4.03 -9.15 14.51
CA ARG A 141 4.23 -9.74 13.18
C ARG A 141 2.92 -10.31 12.67
N ILE A 142 2.58 -9.99 11.44
CA ILE A 142 1.42 -10.53 10.74
C ILE A 142 1.86 -11.13 9.42
N VAL A 143 1.43 -12.36 9.17
CA VAL A 143 1.62 -13.07 7.90
C VAL A 143 0.26 -13.59 7.44
N ARG A 144 -0.10 -13.30 6.20
CA ARG A 144 -1.31 -13.76 5.52
C ARG A 144 -0.90 -14.40 4.20
N THR A 145 -0.95 -15.72 4.19
CA THR A 145 -0.63 -16.57 3.04
C THR A 145 -1.80 -16.69 2.06
N LYS A 146 -3.03 -16.43 2.51
CA LYS A 146 -4.26 -16.63 1.73
C LYS A 146 -5.14 -15.38 1.65
N GLN A 147 -4.59 -14.21 1.37
CA GLN A 147 -5.47 -13.03 1.25
C GLN A 147 -6.16 -12.95 -0.12
N THR A 148 -7.46 -12.64 -0.10
CA THR A 148 -8.27 -12.25 -1.27
C THR A 148 -8.47 -10.75 -1.36
N THR A 149 -7.99 -10.01 -0.36
CA THR A 149 -8.22 -8.58 -0.22
C THR A 149 -7.00 -7.80 -0.66
N THR A 150 -7.16 -6.53 -1.00
CA THR A 150 -6.03 -5.61 -1.23
C THR A 150 -5.81 -4.77 0.02
N TYR A 151 -4.58 -4.70 0.53
CA TYR A 151 -4.23 -3.84 1.68
C TYR A 151 -3.51 -2.60 1.20
N PHE A 152 -3.97 -1.45 1.64
CA PHE A 152 -3.21 -0.22 1.63
C PHE A 152 -2.67 0.03 3.04
N LEU A 153 -1.39 0.38 3.15
CA LEU A 153 -0.74 0.73 4.40
C LEU A 153 0.01 2.04 4.22
N ALA A 154 -0.23 3.03 5.08
CA ALA A 154 0.39 4.34 5.04
C ALA A 154 1.04 4.68 6.38
N CYS A 155 2.37 4.82 6.38
CA CYS A 155 3.15 5.03 7.60
C CYS A 155 3.32 6.52 7.92
N PHE A 156 2.97 6.91 9.14
CA PHE A 156 3.14 8.28 9.66
C PHE A 156 4.15 8.37 10.82
N GLY A 157 4.52 7.26 11.46
CA GLY A 157 5.49 7.23 12.55
C GLY A 157 6.36 5.98 12.56
N GLY A 158 7.62 6.13 13.00
CA GLY A 158 8.57 5.03 13.13
C GLY A 158 8.87 4.25 11.83
N LYS A 159 9.11 2.95 11.97
CA LYS A 159 9.42 2.05 10.85
C LYS A 159 9.13 0.58 11.16
N GLY A 160 8.65 -0.13 10.15
CA GLY A 160 8.53 -1.59 10.12
C GLY A 160 9.09 -2.16 8.84
N LYS A 161 8.86 -3.45 8.63
CA LYS A 161 9.10 -4.10 7.33
C LYS A 161 7.80 -4.67 6.81
N VAL A 162 7.59 -4.54 5.51
CA VAL A 162 6.51 -5.17 4.76
C VAL A 162 7.12 -6.10 3.71
N LEU A 163 6.49 -7.25 3.49
CA LEU A 163 6.90 -8.19 2.47
C LEU A 163 6.25 -7.80 1.16
N ILE A 164 7.08 -7.45 0.18
CA ILE A 164 6.66 -7.02 -1.16
C ILE A 164 7.47 -7.82 -2.16
N ASP A 165 6.79 -8.46 -3.11
CA ASP A 165 7.43 -9.22 -4.19
C ASP A 165 8.46 -10.24 -3.65
N GLY A 166 8.13 -10.92 -2.55
CA GLY A 166 8.98 -11.92 -1.88
C GLY A 166 10.18 -11.35 -1.12
N ARG A 167 10.26 -10.04 -0.93
CA ARG A 167 11.37 -9.36 -0.23
C ARG A 167 10.88 -8.43 0.86
N TRP A 168 11.52 -8.48 2.02
CA TRP A 168 11.29 -7.51 3.08
C TRP A 168 11.77 -6.12 2.66
N ARG A 169 10.86 -5.15 2.67
CA ARG A 169 11.13 -3.73 2.42
C ARG A 169 10.78 -2.93 3.65
N VAL A 170 11.64 -1.97 4.01
CA VAL A 170 11.36 -1.06 5.13
C VAL A 170 10.24 -0.11 4.71
N CYS A 171 9.22 0.01 5.56
CA CYS A 171 8.18 1.01 5.46
C CYS A 171 8.36 1.98 6.64
N SER A 172 8.65 3.24 6.33
CA SER A 172 8.92 4.29 7.32
C SER A 172 7.98 5.49 7.12
N ALA A 173 7.94 6.39 8.10
CA ALA A 173 7.13 7.60 8.03
C ALA A 173 7.30 8.34 6.69
N GLY A 174 6.19 8.75 6.08
CA GLY A 174 6.16 9.40 4.77
C GLY A 174 6.15 8.43 3.58
N SER A 175 5.86 7.15 3.81
CA SER A 175 5.70 6.14 2.76
C SER A 175 4.39 5.37 2.91
N ALA A 176 3.87 4.89 1.79
CA ALA A 176 2.77 3.94 1.77
C ALA A 176 3.06 2.79 0.80
N CYS A 177 2.37 1.68 0.99
CA CYS A 177 2.43 0.53 0.10
C CYS A 177 1.04 -0.05 -0.16
N LEU A 178 0.90 -0.62 -1.35
CA LEU A 178 -0.28 -1.35 -1.79
C LEU A 178 0.12 -2.81 -1.94
N LEU A 179 -0.55 -3.68 -1.18
CA LEU A 179 -0.32 -5.11 -1.11
C LEU A 179 -1.49 -5.82 -1.80
N PRO A 180 -1.33 -6.26 -3.06
CA PRO A 180 -2.42 -6.78 -3.88
C PRO A 180 -3.05 -8.07 -3.34
N ALA A 181 -4.29 -8.32 -3.72
CA ALA A 181 -4.93 -9.61 -3.49
C ALA A 181 -4.14 -10.78 -4.11
N HIS A 182 -4.28 -11.96 -3.50
CA HIS A 182 -3.68 -13.23 -3.94
C HIS A 182 -2.15 -13.29 -3.91
N THR A 183 -1.48 -12.30 -3.30
CA THR A 183 -0.05 -12.37 -2.98
C THR A 183 0.18 -12.59 -1.49
N LEU A 184 1.34 -13.15 -1.14
CA LEU A 184 1.77 -13.27 0.25
C LEU A 184 1.92 -11.88 0.86
N ASN A 185 1.15 -11.60 1.91
CA ASN A 185 1.24 -10.37 2.67
C ASN A 185 1.88 -10.64 4.01
N ALA A 186 2.95 -9.92 4.33
CA ALA A 186 3.50 -9.97 5.67
C ALA A 186 4.02 -8.61 6.11
N PHE A 187 3.94 -8.35 7.40
CA PHE A 187 4.59 -7.21 8.03
C PHE A 187 5.15 -7.55 9.40
N ASP A 188 6.25 -6.90 9.74
CA ASP A 188 7.04 -7.17 10.94
C ASP A 188 7.50 -5.84 11.55
N ALA A 189 7.11 -5.60 12.81
CA ALA A 189 7.47 -4.41 13.56
C ALA A 189 8.93 -4.50 14.03
N LEU A 190 9.74 -3.49 13.68
CA LEU A 190 11.15 -3.47 14.06
C LEU A 190 11.34 -3.12 15.53
N ARG A 191 12.38 -3.69 16.16
CA ARG A 191 12.79 -3.33 17.51
C ARG A 191 13.22 -1.85 17.57
N GLY A 192 12.97 -1.21 18.71
CA GLY A 192 13.50 0.11 19.05
C GLY A 192 12.48 1.26 18.96
N ARG A 193 11.68 1.36 17.89
CA ARG A 193 10.68 2.44 17.76
C ARG A 193 9.30 1.89 17.41
N ARG A 194 8.26 2.50 17.97
CA ARG A 194 6.85 2.24 17.65
C ARG A 194 6.63 2.53 16.17
N TRP A 195 5.98 1.62 15.46
CA TRP A 195 5.64 1.79 14.05
C TRP A 195 4.17 2.15 13.92
N GLU A 196 3.90 3.32 13.38
CA GLU A 196 2.56 3.93 13.37
C GLU A 196 2.10 4.09 11.93
N PHE A 197 0.97 3.48 11.60
CA PHE A 197 0.43 3.47 10.25
C PHE A 197 -1.09 3.34 10.20
N CYS A 198 -1.67 3.89 9.15
CA CYS A 198 -3.04 3.65 8.75
C CYS A 198 -3.11 2.42 7.84
N TRP A 199 -4.21 1.67 7.90
CA TRP A 199 -4.50 0.65 6.88
C TRP A 199 -5.91 0.80 6.34
N VAL A 200 -6.09 0.44 5.07
CA VAL A 200 -7.39 0.27 4.43
C VAL A 200 -7.38 -1.07 3.71
N CYS A 201 -8.38 -1.91 3.96
CA CYS A 201 -8.46 -3.23 3.37
C CYS A 201 -9.70 -3.32 2.49
N TYR A 202 -9.50 -3.79 1.26
CA TYR A 202 -10.54 -3.85 0.25
C TYR A 202 -10.84 -5.28 -0.16
N GLN A 203 -12.12 -5.61 -0.27
CA GLN A 203 -12.54 -6.80 -0.99
C GLN A 203 -12.31 -6.60 -2.48
N GLN A 204 -11.81 -7.63 -3.17
CA GLN A 204 -11.64 -7.60 -4.61
C GLN A 204 -12.59 -8.62 -5.25
N THR A 205 -13.68 -8.12 -5.84
CA THR A 205 -14.62 -8.92 -6.62
C THR A 205 -14.20 -8.99 -8.09
N ALA A 206 -14.63 -10.02 -8.81
CA ALA A 206 -14.28 -10.22 -10.21
C ALA A 206 -14.93 -9.15 -11.13
N GLU A 207 -16.09 -8.63 -10.75
CA GLU A 207 -16.85 -7.67 -11.57
C GLU A 207 -16.33 -6.23 -11.49
N GLN A 208 -15.46 -5.88 -10.54
CA GLN A 208 -15.04 -4.50 -10.31
C GLN A 208 -13.61 -4.20 -10.75
N ARG A 209 -13.40 -2.93 -11.17
CA ARG A 209 -12.07 -2.42 -11.51
C ARG A 209 -11.18 -2.43 -10.26
N PRO A 210 -10.04 -3.14 -10.27
CA PRO A 210 -9.12 -3.17 -9.14
C PRO A 210 -8.71 -1.77 -8.67
N ILE A 211 -8.55 -1.61 -7.35
CA ILE A 211 -7.91 -0.42 -6.78
C ILE A 211 -6.44 -0.40 -7.19
N ALA A 212 -5.78 -1.55 -7.05
CA ALA A 212 -4.46 -1.82 -7.56
C ALA A 212 -4.53 -2.29 -9.02
N ASP A 213 -4.17 -1.44 -9.98
CA ASP A 213 -3.97 -1.90 -11.36
C ASP A 213 -2.50 -2.25 -11.64
N THR A 214 -2.18 -2.53 -12.90
CA THR A 214 -0.82 -2.91 -13.29
C THR A 214 0.18 -1.76 -13.20
N ALA A 215 -0.30 -0.52 -13.21
CA ALA A 215 0.49 0.70 -13.10
C ALA A 215 0.54 1.24 -11.66
N SER A 216 -0.24 0.71 -10.72
CA SER A 216 -0.22 1.17 -9.34
C SER A 216 1.16 0.98 -8.67
N PRO A 217 1.65 1.97 -7.91
CA PRO A 217 2.86 1.83 -7.13
C PRO A 217 2.68 0.76 -6.06
N VAL A 218 3.65 -0.14 -5.92
CA VAL A 218 3.65 -1.10 -4.81
C VAL A 218 4.11 -0.44 -3.52
N MET A 219 5.02 0.53 -3.61
CA MET A 219 5.46 1.36 -2.49
C MET A 219 6.01 2.68 -3.02
N ALA A 220 5.53 3.80 -2.47
CA ALA A 220 5.93 5.15 -2.87
C ALA A 220 5.84 6.13 -1.68
N ARG A 221 6.32 7.37 -1.88
CA ARG A 221 6.14 8.44 -0.90
C ARG A 221 4.66 8.77 -0.77
N PHE A 222 4.20 8.98 0.45
CA PHE A 222 2.81 9.29 0.74
C PHE A 222 2.71 10.03 2.07
N GLU A 223 2.00 11.15 2.07
CA GLU A 223 1.73 11.91 3.29
C GLU A 223 0.52 11.28 4.00
N ALA A 224 0.79 10.55 5.07
CA ALA A 224 -0.21 9.72 5.75
C ALA A 224 -1.12 10.49 6.72
N LEU A 225 -0.76 11.71 7.12
CA LEU A 225 -1.51 12.48 8.13
C LEU A 225 -2.93 12.85 7.70
N PRO A 226 -3.21 13.30 6.45
CA PRO A 226 -4.58 13.55 6.00
C PRO A 226 -5.46 12.30 6.07
N LEU A 227 -4.94 11.15 5.62
CA LEU A 227 -5.65 9.87 5.73
C LEU A 227 -5.88 9.47 7.19
N HIS A 228 -4.86 9.62 8.04
CA HIS A 228 -4.97 9.36 9.48
C HIS A 228 -6.10 10.19 10.11
N SER A 229 -6.17 11.49 9.79
CA SER A 229 -7.23 12.37 10.28
C SER A 229 -8.62 11.95 9.78
N ALA A 230 -8.75 11.56 8.51
CA ALA A 230 -10.02 11.06 7.96
C ALA A 230 -10.50 9.78 8.64
N ILE A 231 -9.57 8.84 8.89
CA ILE A 231 -9.87 7.59 9.61
C ILE A 231 -10.28 7.88 11.06
N ARG A 232 -9.57 8.77 11.76
CA ARG A 232 -9.96 9.20 13.11
C ARG A 232 -11.34 9.85 13.12
N GLY A 233 -11.64 10.72 12.15
CA GLY A 233 -12.94 11.35 11.98
C GLY A 233 -14.06 10.31 11.86
N LEU A 234 -13.89 9.33 10.97
CA LEU A 234 -14.82 8.21 10.83
C LEU A 234 -15.03 7.46 12.16
N MET A 235 -13.94 7.11 12.85
CA MET A 235 -13.99 6.37 14.11
C MET A 235 -14.75 7.13 15.21
N TYR A 236 -14.55 8.45 15.33
CA TYR A 236 -15.29 9.28 16.28
C TYR A 236 -16.77 9.39 15.91
N GLU A 237 -17.08 9.58 14.62
CA GLU A 237 -18.46 9.68 14.15
C GLU A 237 -19.23 8.38 14.43
N CYS A 238 -18.63 7.21 14.13
CA CYS A 238 -19.20 5.90 14.41
C CYS A 238 -19.40 5.61 15.92
N LYS A 239 -18.64 6.26 16.80
CA LYS A 239 -18.76 6.11 18.27
C LYS A 239 -19.68 7.15 18.91
N SER A 240 -20.22 8.10 18.14
CA SER A 240 -20.98 9.24 18.67
C SER A 240 -22.38 9.35 18.04
N ALA A 241 -22.70 10.45 17.36
CA ALA A 241 -24.03 10.72 16.80
C ALA A 241 -24.33 9.91 15.54
N ALA A 242 -23.30 9.35 14.90
CA ALA A 242 -23.38 8.49 13.72
C ALA A 242 -24.24 9.08 12.58
N GLN A 243 -24.05 10.37 12.27
CA GLN A 243 -24.79 11.02 11.18
C GLN A 243 -24.41 10.39 9.83
N PRO A 244 -25.37 9.79 9.09
CA PRO A 244 -25.05 9.02 7.88
C PRO A 244 -24.31 9.81 6.80
N THR A 245 -24.66 11.10 6.63
CA THR A 245 -24.01 11.99 5.66
C THR A 245 -22.56 12.28 6.04
N VAL A 246 -22.28 12.55 7.32
CA VAL A 246 -20.92 12.79 7.82
C VAL A 246 -20.06 11.54 7.69
N ILE A 247 -20.61 10.37 8.07
CA ILE A 247 -19.96 9.07 7.86
C ILE A 247 -19.60 8.88 6.39
N HIS A 248 -20.54 9.15 5.47
CA HIS A 248 -20.31 8.99 4.04
C HIS A 248 -19.13 9.84 3.55
N HIS A 249 -19.08 11.13 3.92
CA HIS A 249 -17.97 12.01 3.55
C HIS A 249 -16.62 11.52 4.10
N TRP A 250 -16.58 11.00 5.33
CA TRP A 250 -15.35 10.42 5.88
C TRP A 250 -14.87 9.21 5.08
N VAL A 251 -15.79 8.30 4.73
CA VAL A 251 -15.45 7.12 3.92
C VAL A 251 -14.97 7.53 2.52
N GLU A 252 -15.64 8.51 1.90
CA GLU A 252 -15.26 9.03 0.60
C GLU A 252 -13.86 9.66 0.62
N LEU A 253 -13.55 10.46 1.65
CA LEU A 253 -12.20 11.04 1.85
C LEU A 253 -11.13 9.96 2.01
N ILE A 254 -11.40 8.93 2.83
CA ILE A 254 -10.50 7.78 3.00
C ILE A 254 -10.26 7.12 1.64
N HIS A 255 -11.31 6.83 0.89
CA HIS A 255 -11.22 6.19 -0.42
C HIS A 255 -10.44 7.06 -1.42
N ALA A 256 -10.71 8.37 -1.47
CA ALA A 256 -10.03 9.32 -2.34
C ALA A 256 -8.52 9.38 -2.07
N HIS A 257 -8.10 9.34 -0.80
CA HIS A 257 -6.68 9.29 -0.43
C HIS A 257 -5.99 8.02 -0.93
N VAL A 258 -6.64 6.86 -0.80
CA VAL A 258 -6.10 5.60 -1.34
C VAL A 258 -6.05 5.64 -2.86
N LEU A 259 -7.09 6.12 -3.53
CA LEU A 259 -7.12 6.23 -4.98
C LEU A 259 -6.04 7.18 -5.51
N ARG A 260 -5.76 8.29 -4.82
CA ARG A 260 -4.66 9.19 -5.19
C ARG A 260 -3.30 8.50 -5.13
N PHE A 261 -3.09 7.56 -4.20
CA PHE A 261 -1.90 6.73 -4.18
C PHE A 261 -1.90 5.65 -5.26
N ALA A 262 -3.04 4.96 -5.45
CA ALA A 262 -3.14 3.83 -6.36
C ALA A 262 -3.17 4.26 -7.84
N ARG A 263 -3.64 5.49 -8.10
CA ARG A 263 -3.74 6.15 -9.41
C ARG A 263 -3.16 7.57 -9.35
N PRO A 264 -1.85 7.74 -9.14
CA PRO A 264 -1.23 9.06 -9.12
C PRO A 264 -1.53 9.80 -10.42
N LEU A 265 -2.00 11.04 -10.30
CA LEU A 265 -2.36 11.94 -11.39
C LEU A 265 -1.22 12.13 -12.42
N GLU A 266 0.04 11.90 -12.01
CA GLU A 266 1.26 12.03 -12.83
C GLU A 266 1.74 10.71 -13.46
N HIS A 267 0.86 9.72 -13.68
CA HIS A 267 1.27 8.54 -14.43
C HIS A 267 1.50 8.91 -15.89
N ASP A 268 2.65 8.51 -16.44
CA ASP A 268 2.85 8.64 -17.89
C ASP A 268 1.89 7.65 -18.53
N ASP A 269 0.90 8.16 -19.26
CA ASP A 269 -0.12 7.36 -19.91
C ASP A 269 0.49 6.30 -20.83
N ARG A 270 1.67 6.54 -21.39
CA ARG A 270 2.40 5.57 -22.21
C ARG A 270 2.84 4.36 -21.39
N LEU A 271 3.34 4.57 -20.17
CA LEU A 271 3.73 3.48 -19.28
C LEU A 271 2.51 2.67 -18.83
N ARG A 272 1.42 3.35 -18.46
CA ARG A 272 0.17 2.68 -18.08
C ARG A 272 -0.39 1.85 -19.23
N LEU A 273 -0.42 2.43 -20.44
CA LEU A 273 -0.89 1.75 -21.64
C LEU A 273 0.02 0.57 -22.04
N LEU A 274 1.34 0.71 -21.89
CA LEU A 274 2.29 -0.39 -22.05
C LEU A 274 1.88 -1.56 -21.15
N TRP A 275 1.69 -1.33 -19.85
CA TRP A 275 1.35 -2.42 -18.93
C TRP A 275 -0.04 -3.01 -19.14
N LYS A 276 -1.00 -2.22 -19.62
CA LYS A 276 -2.31 -2.74 -20.07
C LYS A 276 -2.14 -3.69 -21.27
N ARG A 277 -1.35 -3.30 -22.27
CA ARG A 277 -1.07 -4.12 -23.46
C ARG A 277 -0.28 -5.40 -23.14
N VAL A 278 0.68 -5.32 -22.22
CA VAL A 278 1.47 -6.47 -21.76
C VAL A 278 0.58 -7.44 -20.97
N ALA A 279 -0.29 -6.93 -20.10
CA ALA A 279 -1.21 -7.76 -19.32
C ALA A 279 -2.20 -8.55 -20.18
N ALA A 280 -2.58 -8.01 -21.35
CA ALA A 280 -3.42 -8.71 -22.32
C ALA A 280 -2.67 -9.82 -23.10
N ARG A 281 -1.33 -9.81 -23.08
CA ARG A 281 -0.46 -10.65 -23.93
C ARG A 281 0.68 -11.28 -23.14
N LEU A 282 0.36 -11.83 -21.96
CA LEU A 282 1.36 -12.35 -21.01
C LEU A 282 2.13 -13.57 -21.53
N SER A 283 1.52 -14.34 -22.45
CA SER A 283 2.10 -15.53 -23.08
C SER A 283 3.28 -15.21 -24.00
N GLU A 284 3.38 -13.97 -24.49
CA GLU A 284 4.40 -13.59 -25.44
C GLU A 284 5.81 -13.46 -24.83
N ILE A 285 6.83 -13.53 -25.69
CA ILE A 285 8.21 -13.27 -25.32
C ILE A 285 8.42 -11.75 -25.22
N TRP A 286 8.52 -11.28 -23.99
CA TRP A 286 8.80 -9.88 -23.66
C TRP A 286 10.28 -9.69 -23.33
N THR A 287 10.94 -8.82 -24.08
CA THR A 287 12.30 -8.36 -23.77
C THR A 287 12.26 -6.89 -23.36
N LEU A 288 13.27 -6.44 -22.60
CA LEU A 288 13.39 -5.02 -22.25
C LEU A 288 13.44 -4.13 -23.50
N ALA A 289 14.09 -4.58 -24.57
CA ALA A 289 14.16 -3.87 -25.84
C ALA A 289 12.77 -3.70 -26.46
N ARG A 290 11.97 -4.77 -26.46
CA ARG A 290 10.61 -4.75 -26.97
C ARG A 290 9.70 -3.84 -26.15
N LEU A 291 9.75 -3.93 -24.82
CA LEU A 291 8.95 -3.06 -23.94
C LEU A 291 9.28 -1.57 -24.16
N ALA A 292 10.58 -1.27 -24.28
CA ALA A 292 11.04 0.11 -24.50
C ALA A 292 10.53 0.63 -25.86
N ARG A 293 10.60 -0.19 -26.91
CA ARG A 293 10.06 0.13 -28.23
C ARG A 293 8.54 0.31 -28.22
N GLU A 294 7.79 -0.58 -27.59
CA GLU A 294 6.31 -0.48 -27.52
C GLU A 294 5.81 0.76 -26.77
N ALA A 295 6.61 1.30 -25.84
CA ALA A 295 6.30 2.51 -25.10
C ALA A 295 6.94 3.79 -25.69
N GLY A 296 7.80 3.68 -26.71
CA GLY A 296 8.53 4.81 -27.27
C GLY A 296 9.60 5.38 -26.33
N TYR A 297 10.24 4.54 -25.52
CA TYR A 297 11.30 4.94 -24.59
C TYR A 297 12.64 4.31 -24.95
N SER A 298 13.74 4.90 -24.45
CA SER A 298 15.00 4.19 -24.30
C SER A 298 14.90 3.13 -23.19
N LYS A 299 15.71 2.07 -23.27
CA LYS A 299 15.76 1.00 -22.26
C LYS A 299 16.02 1.55 -20.85
N GLU A 300 16.91 2.54 -20.75
CA GLU A 300 17.29 3.13 -19.47
C GLU A 300 16.20 4.06 -18.92
N HIS A 301 15.55 4.84 -19.79
CA HIS A 301 14.40 5.65 -19.37
C HIS A 301 13.28 4.76 -18.81
N LEU A 302 12.91 3.67 -19.52
CA LEU A 302 11.90 2.73 -19.05
C LEU A 302 12.26 2.09 -17.69
N ARG A 303 13.53 1.73 -17.47
CA ARG A 303 14.01 1.22 -16.17
C ARG A 303 13.82 2.24 -15.05
N ARG A 304 14.25 3.50 -15.27
CA ARG A 304 14.10 4.57 -14.27
C ARG A 304 12.63 4.83 -13.96
N LEU A 305 11.80 4.90 -15.00
CA LEU A 305 10.37 5.16 -14.86
C LEU A 305 9.67 4.04 -14.08
N CYS A 306 9.94 2.77 -14.39
CA CYS A 306 9.40 1.64 -13.64
C CYS A 306 9.87 1.61 -12.19
N ARG A 307 11.15 1.90 -11.92
CA ARG A 307 11.67 1.97 -10.54
C ARG A 307 10.98 3.09 -9.75
N ARG A 308 10.75 4.23 -10.38
CA ARG A 308 10.11 5.40 -9.76
C ARG A 308 8.62 5.20 -9.51
N GLN A 309 7.88 4.74 -10.51
CA GLN A 309 6.41 4.64 -10.46
C GLN A 309 5.91 3.31 -9.90
N LEU A 310 6.60 2.20 -10.16
CA LEU A 310 6.16 0.84 -9.77
C LEU A 310 6.99 0.26 -8.63
N GLY A 311 8.17 0.82 -8.34
CA GLY A 311 9.10 0.28 -7.36
C GLY A 311 9.85 -0.97 -7.83
N ARG A 312 9.77 -1.36 -9.11
CA ARG A 312 10.36 -2.58 -9.68
C ARG A 312 10.89 -2.39 -11.09
N SER A 313 11.73 -3.32 -11.55
CA SER A 313 12.25 -3.27 -12.93
C SER A 313 11.19 -3.72 -13.95
N PRO A 314 11.32 -3.36 -15.24
CA PRO A 314 10.34 -3.75 -16.26
C PRO A 314 10.16 -5.26 -16.38
N MET A 315 11.25 -6.03 -16.34
CA MET A 315 11.17 -7.50 -16.39
C MET A 315 10.53 -8.08 -15.13
N HIS A 316 10.80 -7.48 -13.97
CA HIS A 316 10.18 -7.89 -12.71
C HIS A 316 8.67 -7.61 -12.71
N GLN A 317 8.24 -6.48 -13.30
CA GLN A 317 6.82 -6.17 -13.51
C GLN A 317 6.13 -7.24 -14.34
N ILE A 318 6.73 -7.73 -15.43
CA ILE A 318 6.16 -8.83 -16.22
C ILE A 318 6.00 -10.07 -15.34
N THR A 319 7.03 -10.45 -14.59
CA THR A 319 6.93 -11.60 -13.68
C THR A 319 5.78 -11.43 -12.68
N TYR A 320 5.66 -10.25 -12.07
CA TYR A 320 4.53 -9.93 -11.18
C TYR A 320 3.18 -10.13 -11.87
N LEU A 321 2.99 -9.60 -13.09
CA LEU A 321 1.74 -9.73 -13.84
C LEU A 321 1.42 -11.19 -14.15
N ARG A 322 2.43 -11.97 -14.55
CA ARG A 322 2.28 -13.42 -14.81
C ARG A 322 1.89 -14.18 -13.55
N MET A 323 2.54 -13.93 -12.42
CA MET A 323 2.23 -14.60 -11.16
C MET A 323 0.83 -14.23 -10.65
N ARG A 324 0.44 -12.96 -10.77
CA ARG A 324 -0.90 -12.49 -10.40
C ARG A 324 -1.98 -13.18 -11.25
N ARG A 325 -1.80 -13.21 -12.58
CA ARG A 325 -2.74 -13.89 -13.48
C ARG A 325 -2.78 -15.40 -13.22
N ALA A 326 -1.64 -16.01 -12.94
CA ALA A 326 -1.61 -17.43 -12.59
C ALA A 326 -2.36 -17.71 -11.29
N ALA A 327 -2.18 -16.88 -10.25
CA ALA A 327 -2.88 -17.05 -8.97
C ALA A 327 -4.39 -16.89 -9.12
N GLU A 328 -4.83 -15.98 -10.00
CA GLU A 328 -6.24 -15.83 -10.38
C GLU A 328 -6.76 -17.09 -11.09
N LEU A 329 -6.11 -17.52 -12.18
CA LEU A 329 -6.50 -18.71 -12.96
C LEU A 329 -6.57 -19.98 -12.10
N LEU A 330 -5.61 -20.17 -11.21
CA LEU A 330 -5.57 -21.33 -10.30
C LEU A 330 -6.68 -21.27 -9.23
N ALA A 331 -7.22 -20.09 -8.95
CA ALA A 331 -8.28 -19.90 -7.97
C ALA A 331 -9.68 -19.97 -8.59
N THR A 332 -9.83 -19.59 -9.87
CA THR A 332 -11.14 -19.44 -10.52
C THR A 332 -11.41 -20.47 -11.61
N THR A 333 -10.42 -21.28 -12.00
CA THR A 333 -10.56 -22.26 -13.10
C THR A 333 -9.97 -23.63 -12.75
N GLU A 334 -10.37 -24.65 -13.50
CA GLU A 334 -9.86 -26.03 -13.37
C GLU A 334 -8.69 -26.36 -14.32
N LYS A 335 -8.19 -25.37 -15.08
CA LYS A 335 -7.10 -25.55 -16.06
C LYS A 335 -5.91 -26.31 -15.44
N THR A 336 -5.22 -27.17 -16.18
CA THR A 336 -4.02 -27.85 -15.64
C THR A 336 -2.93 -26.84 -15.26
N ILE A 337 -2.00 -27.22 -14.37
CA ILE A 337 -0.85 -26.36 -14.00
C ILE A 337 -0.04 -26.01 -15.24
N GLU A 338 0.08 -26.95 -16.18
CA GLU A 338 0.80 -26.79 -17.45
C GLU A 338 0.08 -25.82 -18.39
N ALA A 339 -1.25 -25.94 -18.52
CA ALA A 339 -2.06 -25.00 -19.30
C ALA A 339 -1.96 -23.58 -18.72
N THR A 340 -2.05 -23.46 -17.39
CA THR A 340 -1.87 -22.19 -16.68
C THR A 340 -0.49 -21.61 -16.95
N ALA A 341 0.57 -22.42 -16.87
CA ALA A 341 1.94 -22.00 -17.12
C ALA A 341 2.11 -21.45 -18.55
N ARG A 342 1.57 -22.15 -19.56
CA ARG A 342 1.62 -21.70 -20.96
C ARG A 342 0.86 -20.39 -21.16
N GLU A 343 -0.34 -20.27 -20.59
CA GLU A 343 -1.17 -19.07 -20.69
C GLU A 343 -0.47 -17.82 -20.12
N VAL A 344 0.26 -17.97 -19.01
CA VAL A 344 1.04 -16.88 -18.44
C VAL A 344 2.46 -16.76 -19.00
N GLY A 345 2.80 -17.48 -20.07
CA GLY A 345 4.06 -17.31 -20.82
C GLY A 345 5.27 -18.05 -20.25
N TYR A 346 5.05 -19.20 -19.63
CA TYR A 346 6.09 -20.15 -19.24
C TYR A 346 5.97 -21.43 -20.08
N HIS A 347 6.97 -21.69 -20.91
CA HIS A 347 7.05 -22.92 -21.70
C HIS A 347 7.33 -24.16 -20.83
N ASN A 348 8.09 -23.97 -19.74
CA ASN A 348 8.43 -25.05 -18.81
C ASN A 348 7.60 -24.93 -17.51
N PRO A 349 6.68 -25.89 -17.23
CA PRO A 349 5.86 -25.92 -16.01
C PRO A 349 6.67 -25.98 -14.71
N PHE A 350 7.88 -26.56 -14.73
CA PHE A 350 8.77 -26.61 -13.57
C PHE A 350 9.32 -25.22 -13.24
N VAL A 351 9.75 -24.47 -14.25
CA VAL A 351 10.22 -23.07 -14.09
C VAL A 351 9.08 -22.19 -13.58
N PHE A 352 7.87 -22.38 -14.10
CA PHE A 352 6.66 -21.73 -13.60
C PHE A 352 6.42 -22.05 -12.13
N SER A 353 6.44 -23.34 -11.76
CA SER A 353 6.15 -23.77 -10.38
C SER A 353 7.13 -23.20 -9.36
N ASN A 354 8.42 -23.14 -9.72
CA ASN A 354 9.46 -22.52 -8.89
C ASN A 354 9.25 -21.00 -8.76
N ALA A 355 8.94 -20.32 -9.86
CA ALA A 355 8.64 -18.88 -9.84
C ALA A 355 7.38 -18.59 -9.01
N PHE A 356 6.32 -19.37 -9.19
CA PHE A 356 5.07 -19.26 -8.47
C PHE A 356 5.28 -19.47 -6.96
N THR A 357 5.98 -20.54 -6.59
CA THR A 357 6.31 -20.81 -5.18
C THR A 357 7.15 -19.68 -4.57
N LYS A 358 8.08 -19.11 -5.33
CA LYS A 358 8.89 -17.97 -4.88
C LYS A 358 8.07 -16.70 -4.62
N TRP A 359 7.03 -16.47 -5.41
CA TRP A 359 6.22 -15.25 -5.36
C TRP A 359 5.02 -15.35 -4.43
N ILE A 360 4.34 -16.48 -4.47
CA ILE A 360 3.10 -16.74 -3.74
C ILE A 360 3.39 -17.47 -2.42
N GLY A 361 4.58 -18.08 -2.29
CA GLY A 361 5.01 -18.87 -1.13
C GLY A 361 4.60 -20.34 -1.19
N TRP A 362 3.77 -20.72 -2.15
CA TRP A 362 3.04 -22.00 -2.21
C TRP A 362 3.21 -22.65 -3.56
N ARG A 363 3.21 -23.99 -3.63
CA ARG A 363 3.20 -24.66 -4.94
C ARG A 363 1.87 -24.43 -5.64
N PRO A 364 1.83 -24.35 -7.00
CA PRO A 364 0.58 -24.16 -7.74
C PRO A 364 -0.52 -25.18 -7.40
N SER A 365 -0.17 -26.46 -7.24
CA SER A 365 -1.09 -27.53 -6.87
C SER A 365 -1.67 -27.35 -5.46
N GLU A 366 -0.81 -27.02 -4.49
CA GLU A 366 -1.20 -26.74 -3.11
C GLU A 366 -2.11 -25.51 -3.04
N TYR A 367 -1.78 -24.46 -3.80
CA TYR A 367 -2.56 -23.24 -3.89
C TYR A 367 -3.99 -23.52 -4.39
N ARG A 368 -4.14 -24.30 -5.47
CA ARG A 368 -5.45 -24.72 -5.99
C ARG A 368 -6.25 -25.53 -4.97
N ARG A 369 -5.64 -26.59 -4.41
CA ARG A 369 -6.31 -27.49 -3.46
C ARG A 369 -6.86 -26.73 -2.26
N LYS A 370 -6.14 -25.71 -1.76
CA LYS A 370 -6.61 -24.92 -0.61
C LYS A 370 -7.64 -23.85 -0.99
N ARG A 371 -7.76 -23.46 -2.27
CA ARG A 371 -8.84 -22.60 -2.77
C ARG A 371 -10.15 -23.35 -2.93
N LEU A 372 -10.12 -24.56 -3.50
CA LEU A 372 -11.30 -25.43 -3.61
C LEU A 372 -11.87 -25.86 -2.25
N LYS A 373 -11.07 -25.79 -1.17
CA LYS A 373 -11.50 -26.08 0.21
C LYS A 373 -11.94 -24.86 1.02
N ALA A 374 -11.84 -23.65 0.49
CA ALA A 374 -12.45 -22.50 1.15
C ALA A 374 -13.96 -22.56 0.88
N PRO A 375 -14.83 -22.51 1.90
CA PRO A 375 -16.26 -22.50 1.65
C PRO A 375 -16.58 -21.28 0.79
N VAL A 376 -17.11 -21.53 -0.41
CA VAL A 376 -17.96 -20.55 -1.07
C VAL A 376 -19.04 -20.27 -0.03
N SER A 377 -19.10 -19.04 0.48
CA SER A 377 -20.24 -18.64 1.28
C SER A 377 -21.45 -18.75 0.37
N GLU A 378 -22.14 -19.88 0.43
CA GLU A 378 -23.49 -20.00 -0.08
C GLU A 378 -24.24 -18.84 0.57
N SER A 379 -24.62 -17.88 -0.28
CA SER A 379 -25.72 -16.99 -0.03
C SER A 379 -26.93 -17.86 0.28
N LYS A 380 -27.08 -18.22 1.57
CA LYS A 380 -28.32 -18.78 2.09
C LYS A 380 -29.38 -17.73 1.79
N ALA A 381 -30.26 -18.07 0.85
CA ALA A 381 -31.49 -17.34 0.63
C ALA A 381 -32.15 -17.08 2.00
N VAL A 382 -32.42 -15.80 2.27
CA VAL A 382 -33.21 -15.40 3.43
C VAL A 382 -34.56 -16.09 3.32
N PRO A 383 -35.04 -16.84 4.33
CA PRO A 383 -36.40 -17.34 4.32
C PRO A 383 -37.33 -16.11 4.34
N VAL A 384 -38.12 -15.94 3.28
CA VAL A 384 -39.25 -15.02 3.29
C VAL A 384 -40.27 -15.58 4.26
N TRP A 385 -40.28 -15.07 5.48
CA TRP A 385 -41.39 -15.30 6.40
C TRP A 385 -42.61 -14.55 5.87
N ASN A 386 -43.51 -15.27 5.21
CA ASN A 386 -44.84 -14.79 4.90
C ASN A 386 -45.56 -14.47 6.21
N ARG A 387 -45.99 -13.22 6.35
CA ARG A 387 -46.97 -12.81 7.36
C ARG A 387 -48.31 -13.47 7.03
N GLY A 388 -48.80 -14.28 7.96
CA GLY A 388 -50.20 -14.64 8.13
C GLY A 388 -50.64 -14.15 9.49
#